data_AF-A0A840IRW6-F1
#
_entry.id   AF-A0A840IRW6-F1
#
_cell.length_a   1.000
_cell.length_b   1.000
_cell.length_c   1.000
_cell.angle_alpha   90.00
_cell.angle_beta   90.00
_cell.angle_gamma   90.00
#
_symmetry.space_group_name_H-M   'P 1'
#
loop_
_entity.id
_entity.type
_entity.pdbx_description
1 polymer ?
#
loop_
_entity_poly.entity_id
_entity_poly.type
_entity_poly.pdbx_seq_one_letter_code
_entity_poly.pdbx_strand_id
1 'polypeptide(L)'
;MLDLIEAGRKVADVAHDLGLSDQTIYSWRRQDRIDRGLESGLTSAEKAELTAAKKKIAELESELAVHRRATELLKEAVRPKARYAAIAAMTEEGLPAQLACRVLGVSESGFYARRSRSPSARSIRHAWLTDLITEIHQNSQGRYGARRVHAELRLGRGIQVGHGAVEMLMRRARLVGAMRRPRWKRTKPDEIAKDLVKRDFTAAGPNRKWLTDITEHRTREGQVYCAVVLDVYSRRVVGWSIDSSPTAGLVTNALGMAIDNRAPQSGTIIHSDQGVQYGSWAFTKRAKDSGLVPSMGSVGDCYDNAMMESFWSRMQVELLDRHRWRTRVELANAIFEYLEIWHNRQRRHSSLGWLSPVEYEKATIVA
;
A
#
# COMPACT_ATOMS: atom_id res chain seq x y z
N MET A 1 4.95 73.13 -32.84
CA MET A 1 6.05 72.63 -33.71
C MET A 1 5.55 72.39 -35.12
N LEU A 2 4.50 71.57 -35.30
CA LEU A 2 3.88 71.37 -36.62
C LEU A 2 3.33 72.69 -37.21
N ASP A 3 2.84 73.60 -36.37
CA ASP A 3 2.39 74.94 -36.79
C ASP A 3 3.54 75.81 -37.36
N LEU A 4 4.79 75.61 -36.90
CA LEU A 4 5.97 76.32 -37.42
C LEU A 4 6.33 75.82 -38.83
N ILE A 5 6.05 74.54 -39.10
CA ILE A 5 6.26 73.91 -40.41
C ILE A 5 5.13 74.29 -41.37
N GLU A 6 3.88 74.38 -40.87
CA GLU A 6 2.74 74.92 -41.64
C GLU A 6 2.93 76.41 -41.98
N ALA A 7 3.59 77.17 -41.11
CA ALA A 7 3.98 78.56 -41.36
C ALA A 7 5.18 78.74 -42.33
N GLY A 8 5.71 77.64 -42.91
CA GLY A 8 6.69 77.68 -44.00
C GLY A 8 8.16 77.46 -43.61
N ARG A 9 8.50 77.17 -42.35
CA ARG A 9 9.87 76.76 -41.98
C ARG A 9 10.21 75.37 -42.53
N LYS A 10 11.46 75.19 -42.97
CA LYS A 10 11.94 73.88 -43.41
C LYS A 10 12.05 72.92 -42.23
N VAL A 11 11.73 71.64 -42.47
CA VAL A 11 11.77 70.57 -41.47
C VAL A 11 13.17 70.42 -40.86
N ALA A 12 14.24 70.56 -41.66
CA ALA A 12 15.62 70.46 -41.20
C ALA A 12 15.98 71.54 -40.15
N ASP A 13 15.49 72.77 -40.32
CA ASP A 13 15.75 73.87 -39.40
C ASP A 13 15.02 73.65 -38.06
N VAL A 14 13.78 73.16 -38.12
CA VAL A 14 12.98 72.82 -36.93
C VAL A 14 13.53 71.59 -36.19
N ALA A 15 14.08 70.61 -36.93
CA ALA A 15 14.74 69.44 -36.36
C ALA A 15 16.02 69.81 -35.60
N HIS A 16 16.85 70.66 -36.22
CA HIS A 16 18.08 71.19 -35.63
C HIS A 16 17.81 72.00 -34.35
N ASP A 17 16.82 72.91 -34.39
CA ASP A 17 16.45 73.75 -33.23
C ASP A 17 15.95 72.94 -32.02
N LEU A 18 15.33 71.78 -32.25
CA LEU A 18 14.75 70.92 -31.20
C LEU A 18 15.63 69.72 -30.83
N GLY A 19 16.78 69.54 -31.48
CA GLY A 19 17.66 68.38 -31.26
C GLY A 19 17.02 67.04 -31.62
N LEU A 20 16.09 67.03 -32.58
CA LEU A 20 15.36 65.84 -33.04
C LEU A 20 15.82 65.43 -34.45
N SER A 21 15.57 64.18 -34.83
CA SER A 21 15.79 63.76 -36.22
C SER A 21 14.69 64.29 -37.14
N ASP A 22 15.05 64.69 -38.35
CA ASP A 22 14.11 65.08 -39.41
C ASP A 22 13.01 64.03 -39.61
N GLN A 23 13.37 62.74 -39.53
CA GLN A 23 12.47 61.61 -39.72
C GLN A 23 11.38 61.54 -38.63
N THR A 24 11.70 61.91 -37.39
CA THR A 24 10.73 62.03 -36.29
C THR A 24 9.69 63.09 -36.61
N ILE A 25 10.13 64.25 -37.11
CA ILE A 25 9.24 65.36 -37.48
C ILE A 25 8.35 65.00 -38.68
N TYR A 26 8.90 64.34 -39.71
CA TYR A 26 8.10 63.83 -40.83
C TYR A 26 7.06 62.80 -40.38
N SER A 27 7.40 61.89 -39.45
CA SER A 27 6.46 60.90 -38.91
C SER A 27 5.32 61.56 -38.12
N TRP A 28 5.62 62.59 -37.33
CA TRP A 28 4.60 63.31 -36.56
C TRP A 28 3.70 64.15 -37.46
N ARG A 29 4.26 64.82 -38.48
CA ARG A 29 3.49 65.57 -39.47
C ARG A 29 2.54 64.66 -40.26
N ARG A 30 3.00 63.46 -40.64
CA ARG A 30 2.14 62.47 -41.29
C ARG A 30 1.03 61.99 -40.35
N GLN A 31 1.34 61.74 -39.08
CA GLN A 31 0.36 61.31 -38.10
C GLN A 31 -0.70 62.40 -37.82
N ASP A 32 -0.32 63.67 -37.71
CA ASP A 32 -1.26 64.80 -37.54
C ASP A 32 -2.17 64.97 -38.76
N ARG A 33 -1.68 64.75 -39.98
CA ARG A 33 -2.52 64.74 -41.19
C ARG A 33 -3.53 63.58 -41.20
N ILE A 34 -3.15 62.41 -40.69
CA ILE A 34 -4.06 61.28 -40.49
C ILE A 34 -5.09 61.61 -39.39
N ASP A 35 -4.67 62.21 -38.28
CA ASP A 35 -5.53 62.59 -37.15
C ASP A 35 -6.57 63.66 -37.56
N ARG A 36 -6.23 64.54 -38.51
CA ARG A 36 -7.13 65.55 -39.11
C ARG A 36 -7.98 65.00 -40.28
N GLY A 37 -7.86 63.72 -40.63
CA GLY A 37 -8.61 63.09 -41.73
C GLY A 37 -8.17 63.49 -43.14
N LEU A 38 -6.98 64.10 -43.28
CA LEU A 38 -6.41 64.54 -44.56
C LEU A 38 -5.65 63.42 -45.30
N GLU A 39 -5.28 62.35 -44.58
CA GLU A 39 -4.63 61.16 -45.11
C GLU A 39 -5.25 59.90 -44.52
N SER A 40 -5.24 58.80 -45.26
CA SER A 40 -5.75 57.51 -44.78
C SER A 40 -4.78 56.84 -43.80
N GLY A 41 -5.31 56.34 -42.69
CA GLY A 41 -4.55 55.64 -41.66
C GLY A 41 -5.28 55.60 -40.34
N LEU A 42 -4.73 54.83 -39.38
CA LEU A 42 -5.22 54.85 -38.00
C LEU A 42 -4.78 56.14 -37.32
N THR A 43 -5.75 56.86 -36.79
CA THR A 43 -5.52 58.04 -35.94
C THR A 43 -4.74 57.64 -34.68
N SER A 44 -4.10 58.61 -34.03
CA SER A 44 -3.38 58.42 -32.78
C SER A 44 -4.31 57.88 -31.68
N ALA A 45 -5.59 58.29 -31.69
CA ALA A 45 -6.62 57.78 -30.80
C ALA A 45 -6.92 56.30 -31.07
N GLU A 46 -7.17 55.91 -32.33
CA GLU A 46 -7.42 54.52 -32.72
C GLU A 46 -6.20 53.62 -32.47
N LYS A 47 -4.98 54.13 -32.68
CA LYS A 47 -3.74 53.40 -32.35
C LYS A 47 -3.60 53.15 -30.84
N ALA A 48 -3.93 54.15 -30.02
CA ALA A 48 -3.92 54.02 -28.56
C ALA A 48 -4.98 53.01 -28.10
N GLU A 49 -6.20 53.07 -28.63
CA GLU A 49 -7.28 52.12 -28.36
C GLU A 49 -6.91 50.70 -28.79
N LEU A 50 -6.35 50.52 -29.99
CA LEU A 50 -5.91 49.21 -30.47
C LEU A 50 -4.83 48.61 -29.57
N THR A 51 -3.91 49.44 -29.09
CA THR A 51 -2.86 49.01 -28.16
C THR A 51 -3.45 48.60 -26.82
N ALA A 52 -4.38 49.40 -26.28
CA ALA A 52 -5.10 49.09 -25.04
C ALA A 52 -5.94 47.82 -25.16
N ALA A 53 -6.65 47.63 -26.28
CA ALA A 53 -7.45 46.45 -26.57
C ALA A 53 -6.58 45.19 -26.69
N LYS A 54 -5.46 45.25 -27.43
CA LYS A 54 -4.50 44.14 -27.53
C LYS A 54 -3.94 43.75 -26.16
N LYS A 55 -3.59 44.73 -25.34
CA LYS A 55 -3.15 44.49 -23.96
C LYS A 55 -4.25 43.81 -23.15
N LYS A 56 -5.50 44.26 -23.26
CA LYS A 56 -6.63 43.68 -22.53
C LYS A 56 -6.94 42.26 -22.98
N ILE A 57 -6.86 41.97 -24.28
CA ILE A 57 -7.03 40.62 -24.83
C ILE A 57 -5.97 39.69 -24.25
N ALA A 58 -4.69 40.08 -24.27
CA ALA A 58 -3.61 39.26 -23.70
C ALA A 58 -3.78 39.01 -22.18
N GLU A 59 -4.26 40.00 -21.43
CA GLU A 59 -4.61 39.83 -20.01
C GLU A 59 -5.75 38.82 -19.82
N LEU A 60 -6.83 38.95 -20.59
CA LEU A 60 -8.00 38.07 -20.52
C LEU A 60 -7.65 36.64 -20.96
N GLU A 61 -6.83 36.47 -21.99
CA GLU A 61 -6.35 35.16 -22.44
C GLU A 61 -5.55 34.45 -21.34
N SER A 62 -4.67 35.18 -20.64
CA SER A 62 -3.90 34.66 -19.51
C SER A 62 -4.81 34.26 -18.35
N GLU A 63 -5.79 35.08 -18.02
CA GLU A 63 -6.75 34.82 -16.94
C GLU A 63 -7.62 33.60 -17.25
N LEU A 64 -8.07 33.48 -18.50
CA LEU A 64 -8.86 32.36 -18.99
C LEU A 64 -8.05 31.06 -18.99
N ALA A 65 -6.76 31.11 -19.35
CA ALA A 65 -5.86 29.96 -19.27
C ALA A 65 -5.70 29.47 -17.82
N VAL A 66 -5.50 30.40 -16.87
CA VAL A 66 -5.44 30.07 -15.43
C VAL A 66 -6.75 29.49 -14.93
N HIS A 67 -7.91 30.06 -15.29
CA HIS A 67 -9.22 29.54 -14.87
C HIS A 67 -9.49 28.13 -15.41
N ARG A 68 -9.21 27.88 -16.70
CA ARG A 68 -9.36 26.55 -17.29
C ARG A 68 -8.49 25.54 -16.55
N ARG A 69 -7.21 25.86 -16.36
CA ARG A 69 -6.27 24.95 -15.72
C ARG A 69 -6.58 24.74 -14.23
N ALA A 70 -6.98 25.78 -13.52
CA ALA A 70 -7.46 25.69 -12.15
C ALA A 70 -8.66 24.75 -12.05
N THR A 71 -9.62 24.83 -12.97
CA THR A 71 -10.80 23.97 -13.00
C THR A 71 -10.44 22.50 -13.24
N GLU A 72 -9.48 22.23 -14.13
CA GLU A 72 -8.97 20.88 -14.37
C GLU A 72 -8.25 20.29 -13.15
N LEU A 73 -7.43 21.08 -12.47
CA LEU A 73 -6.63 20.66 -11.31
C LEU A 73 -7.47 20.54 -10.04
N LEU A 74 -8.52 21.35 -9.91
CA LEU A 74 -9.39 21.44 -8.74
C LEU A 74 -10.80 20.97 -9.10
N LYS A 75 -10.94 19.67 -9.37
CA LYS A 75 -12.21 19.03 -9.78
C LYS A 75 -13.34 19.12 -8.75
N GLU A 76 -13.05 19.42 -7.49
CA GLU A 76 -14.00 19.53 -6.37
C GLU A 76 -13.55 20.61 -5.37
N ALA A 77 -14.33 20.88 -4.31
CA ALA A 77 -13.95 21.81 -3.25
C ALA A 77 -12.64 21.39 -2.55
N VAL A 78 -11.53 22.00 -2.96
CA VAL A 78 -10.19 21.64 -2.50
C VAL A 78 -9.78 22.45 -1.27
N ARG A 79 -9.17 21.78 -0.28
CA ARG A 79 -8.60 22.43 0.92
C ARG A 79 -7.56 23.49 0.52
N PRO A 80 -7.39 24.60 1.28
CA PRO A 80 -6.46 25.68 0.93
C PRO A 80 -5.03 25.22 0.64
N LYS A 81 -4.57 24.14 1.29
CA LYS A 81 -3.24 23.56 1.06
C LYS A 81 -3.06 22.88 -0.31
N ALA A 82 -4.10 22.48 -1.01
CA ALA A 82 -3.94 21.92 -2.35
C ALA A 82 -4.04 23.00 -3.45
N ARG A 83 -4.57 24.20 -3.14
CA ARG A 83 -4.53 25.36 -4.05
C ARG A 83 -3.10 25.80 -4.38
N TYR A 84 -2.22 25.88 -3.38
CA TYR A 84 -0.80 26.20 -3.62
C TYR A 84 -0.06 25.16 -4.47
N ALA A 85 -0.47 23.89 -4.44
CA ALA A 85 0.11 22.86 -5.30
C ALA A 85 -0.35 23.03 -6.75
N ALA A 86 -1.62 23.40 -6.97
CA ALA A 86 -2.13 23.75 -8.29
C ALA A 86 -1.43 25.00 -8.86
N ILE A 87 -1.17 26.01 -8.03
CA ILE A 87 -0.40 27.21 -8.44
C ILE A 87 1.02 26.83 -8.84
N ALA A 88 1.68 25.93 -8.10
CA ALA A 88 3.01 25.46 -8.45
C ALA A 88 3.02 24.78 -9.83
N ALA A 89 2.07 23.87 -10.10
CA ALA A 89 1.93 23.23 -11.40
C ALA A 89 1.66 24.23 -12.54
N MET A 90 0.72 25.18 -12.33
CA MET A 90 0.45 26.24 -13.31
C MET A 90 1.69 27.11 -13.58
N THR A 91 2.49 27.41 -12.55
CA THR A 91 3.72 28.21 -12.70
C THR A 91 4.80 27.43 -13.46
N GLU A 92 4.91 26.11 -13.25
CA GLU A 92 5.81 25.24 -14.02
C GLU A 92 5.38 25.15 -15.49
N GLU A 93 4.09 25.28 -15.78
CA GLU A 93 3.51 25.36 -17.13
C GLU A 93 3.65 26.76 -17.77
N GLY A 94 4.32 27.71 -17.09
CA GLY A 94 4.59 29.05 -17.60
C GLY A 94 3.50 30.08 -17.31
N LEU A 95 2.45 29.74 -16.55
CA LEU A 95 1.40 30.69 -16.17
C LEU A 95 1.88 31.64 -15.06
N PRO A 96 1.45 32.92 -15.07
CA PRO A 96 1.88 33.89 -14.06
C PRO A 96 1.41 33.51 -12.65
N ALA A 97 2.35 33.32 -11.73
CA ALA A 97 2.05 32.94 -10.34
C ALA A 97 1.12 33.93 -9.62
N GLN A 98 1.27 35.23 -9.90
CA GLN A 98 0.44 36.31 -9.35
C GLN A 98 -1.03 36.17 -9.78
N LEU A 99 -1.24 35.91 -11.07
CA LEU A 99 -2.56 35.70 -11.64
C LEU A 99 -3.19 34.42 -11.09
N ALA A 100 -2.43 33.34 -11.00
CA ALA A 100 -2.87 32.08 -10.40
C ALA A 100 -3.24 32.21 -8.91
N CYS A 101 -2.48 32.99 -8.13
CA CYS A 101 -2.79 33.28 -6.73
C CYS A 101 -4.12 34.05 -6.60
N ARG A 102 -4.32 35.08 -7.44
CA ARG A 102 -5.53 35.91 -7.47
C ARG A 102 -6.76 35.08 -7.82
N VAL A 103 -6.69 34.31 -8.91
CA VAL A 103 -7.79 33.44 -9.38
C VAL A 103 -8.18 32.39 -8.33
N LEU A 104 -7.20 31.84 -7.59
CA LEU A 104 -7.45 30.83 -6.56
C LEU A 104 -7.72 31.40 -5.15
N GLY A 105 -7.72 32.73 -5.01
CA GLY A 105 -7.99 33.43 -3.76
C GLY A 105 -7.00 33.09 -2.65
N VAL A 106 -5.69 33.05 -2.96
CA VAL A 106 -4.63 32.83 -1.97
C VAL A 106 -3.58 33.94 -2.04
N SER A 107 -2.87 34.19 -0.94
CA SER A 107 -1.80 35.19 -0.89
C SER A 107 -0.56 34.76 -1.67
N GLU A 108 0.01 35.65 -2.47
CA GLU A 108 1.31 35.44 -3.15
C GLU A 108 2.44 35.17 -2.17
N SER A 109 2.52 35.95 -1.07
CA SER A 109 3.50 35.76 -0.01
C SER A 109 3.41 34.36 0.61
N GLY A 110 2.20 33.86 0.86
CA GLY A 110 1.97 32.49 1.33
C GLY A 110 2.38 31.40 0.32
N PHE A 111 2.25 31.66 -0.98
CA PHE A 111 2.71 30.74 -2.04
C PHE A 111 4.24 30.62 -2.02
N TYR A 112 4.95 31.74 -2.10
CA TYR A 112 6.42 31.74 -2.10
C TYR A 112 7.01 31.27 -0.77
N ALA A 113 6.42 31.67 0.36
CA ALA A 113 6.82 31.19 1.68
C ALA A 113 6.66 29.67 1.81
N ARG A 114 5.62 29.09 1.20
CA ARG A 114 5.44 27.64 1.18
C ARG A 114 6.39 26.93 0.21
N ARG A 115 6.65 27.52 -0.96
CA ARG A 115 7.55 26.97 -1.98
C ARG A 115 8.99 26.86 -1.46
N SER A 116 9.42 27.83 -0.67
CA SER A 116 10.76 27.86 -0.04
C SER A 116 10.82 27.14 1.32
N ARG A 117 9.67 26.70 1.86
CA ARG A 117 9.62 26.10 3.20
C ARG A 117 10.27 24.72 3.21
N SER A 118 11.28 24.56 4.06
CA SER A 118 11.86 23.24 4.33
C SER A 118 10.79 22.25 4.84
N PRO A 119 10.94 20.94 4.56
CA PRO A 119 10.02 19.93 5.07
C PRO A 119 9.89 20.01 6.60
N SER A 120 8.65 20.03 7.11
CA SER A 120 8.42 19.96 8.56
C SER A 120 8.96 18.65 9.14
N ALA A 121 9.33 18.64 10.42
CA ALA A 121 9.76 17.42 11.13
C ALA A 121 8.76 16.26 10.98
N ARG A 122 7.45 16.55 10.95
CA ARG A 122 6.40 15.56 10.67
C ARG A 122 6.52 14.96 9.27
N SER A 123 6.82 15.79 8.26
CA SER A 123 6.98 15.34 6.87
C SER A 123 8.21 14.45 6.74
N ILE A 124 9.32 14.83 7.36
CA ILE A 124 10.56 14.04 7.41
C ILE A 124 10.28 12.68 8.08
N ARG A 125 9.65 12.71 9.27
CA ARG A 125 9.27 11.48 9.99
C ARG A 125 8.34 10.59 9.17
N HIS A 126 7.39 11.16 8.45
CA HIS A 126 6.47 10.39 7.59
C HIS A 126 7.20 9.75 6.40
N ALA A 127 8.13 10.46 5.77
CA ALA A 127 8.94 9.91 4.68
C ALA A 127 9.76 8.71 5.20
N TRP A 128 10.53 8.91 6.28
CA TRP A 128 11.31 7.85 6.91
C TRP A 128 10.46 6.65 7.36
N LEU A 129 9.30 6.88 7.99
CA LEU A 129 8.37 5.81 8.34
C LEU A 129 7.81 5.09 7.11
N THR A 130 7.57 5.80 6.01
CA THR A 130 7.08 5.19 4.76
C THR A 130 8.11 4.25 4.16
N ASP A 131 9.39 4.60 4.20
CA ASP A 131 10.49 3.75 3.74
C ASP A 131 10.57 2.48 4.58
N LEU A 132 10.55 2.59 5.91
CA LEU A 132 10.54 1.43 6.82
C LEU A 132 9.31 0.55 6.65
N ILE A 133 8.13 1.14 6.48
CA ILE A 133 6.88 0.41 6.20
C ILE A 133 7.00 -0.37 4.90
N THR A 134 7.60 0.24 3.87
CA THR A 134 7.81 -0.39 2.56
C THR A 134 8.78 -1.56 2.67
N GLU A 135 9.89 -1.38 3.39
CA GLU A 135 10.86 -2.43 3.66
C GLU A 135 10.23 -3.62 4.40
N ILE A 136 9.47 -3.37 5.48
CA ILE A 136 8.75 -4.42 6.22
C ILE A 136 7.75 -5.14 5.31
N HIS A 137 7.02 -4.40 4.47
CA HIS A 137 6.07 -4.99 3.53
C HIS A 137 6.80 -5.87 2.51
N GLN A 138 7.90 -5.41 1.94
CA GLN A 138 8.73 -6.20 1.00
C GLN A 138 9.33 -7.45 1.65
N ASN A 139 9.89 -7.33 2.86
CA ASN A 139 10.43 -8.46 3.61
C ASN A 139 9.34 -9.50 3.93
N SER A 140 8.10 -9.04 4.14
CA SER A 140 6.94 -9.93 4.27
C SER A 140 6.45 -10.52 2.94
N GLN A 141 7.12 -10.24 1.82
CA GLN A 141 6.68 -10.52 0.45
C GLN A 141 5.26 -9.97 0.18
N GLY A 142 4.94 -8.83 0.77
CA GLY A 142 3.62 -8.19 0.71
C GLY A 142 2.49 -8.96 1.41
N ARG A 143 2.81 -9.84 2.36
CA ARG A 143 1.80 -10.54 3.19
C ARG A 143 1.25 -9.64 4.28
N TYR A 144 2.03 -8.72 4.83
CA TYR A 144 1.62 -7.90 5.96
C TYR A 144 0.71 -6.74 5.57
N GLY A 145 -0.43 -6.65 6.26
CA GLY A 145 -1.27 -5.45 6.30
C GLY A 145 -0.90 -4.54 7.48
N ALA A 146 -1.61 -3.41 7.60
CA ALA A 146 -1.31 -2.35 8.57
C ALA A 146 -1.09 -2.84 10.00
N ARG A 147 -1.91 -3.78 10.50
CA ARG A 147 -1.77 -4.33 11.86
C ARG A 147 -0.44 -5.06 12.08
N ARG A 148 0.01 -5.86 11.11
CA ARG A 148 1.29 -6.60 11.23
C ARG A 148 2.49 -5.71 11.00
N VAL A 149 2.40 -4.76 10.05
CA VAL A 149 3.44 -3.75 9.87
C VAL A 149 3.60 -2.90 11.14
N HIS A 150 2.49 -2.51 11.76
CA HIS A 150 2.50 -1.80 13.04
C HIS A 150 3.16 -2.61 14.14
N ALA A 151 2.83 -3.90 14.25
CA ALA A 151 3.48 -4.80 15.21
C ALA A 151 4.98 -4.94 14.94
N GLU A 152 5.41 -5.09 13.69
CA GLU A 152 6.82 -5.19 13.33
C GLU A 152 7.59 -3.90 13.67
N LEU A 153 7.01 -2.74 13.38
CA LEU A 153 7.61 -1.45 13.75
C LEU A 153 7.78 -1.34 15.27
N ARG A 154 6.75 -1.71 16.05
CA ARG A 154 6.75 -1.55 17.51
C ARG A 154 7.59 -2.60 18.22
N LEU A 155 7.39 -3.88 17.92
CA LEU A 155 8.01 -5.00 18.62
C LEU A 155 9.35 -5.40 17.99
N GLY A 156 9.41 -5.46 16.66
CA GLY A 156 10.63 -5.85 15.94
C GLY A 156 11.68 -4.74 15.87
N ARG A 157 11.25 -3.47 15.74
CA ARG A 157 12.16 -2.32 15.59
C ARG A 157 12.13 -1.32 16.75
N GLY A 158 11.27 -1.48 17.75
CA GLY A 158 11.18 -0.57 18.90
C GLY A 158 10.62 0.83 18.57
N ILE A 159 10.02 1.02 17.39
CA ILE A 159 9.58 2.33 16.91
C ILE A 159 8.17 2.64 17.41
N GLN A 160 8.04 3.77 18.12
CA GLN A 160 6.75 4.27 18.58
C GLN A 160 5.98 4.95 17.43
N VAL A 161 4.90 4.31 16.99
CA VAL A 161 3.99 4.84 15.97
C VAL A 161 2.57 4.36 16.24
N GLY A 162 1.59 5.24 16.00
CA GLY A 162 0.18 4.89 16.11
C GLY A 162 -0.31 4.06 14.91
N HIS A 163 -1.19 3.09 15.15
CA HIS A 163 -1.76 2.24 14.09
C HIS A 163 -2.38 3.04 12.93
N GLY A 164 -3.15 4.10 13.23
CA GLY A 164 -3.77 4.95 12.20
C GLY A 164 -2.75 5.70 11.32
N ALA A 165 -1.56 6.01 11.86
CA ALA A 165 -0.49 6.60 11.07
C ALA A 165 0.09 5.57 10.08
N VAL A 166 0.31 4.32 10.52
CA VAL A 166 0.76 3.24 9.64
C VAL A 166 -0.25 2.98 8.53
N GLU A 167 -1.54 2.89 8.85
CA GLU A 167 -2.61 2.68 7.87
C GLU A 167 -2.66 3.81 6.83
N MET A 168 -2.58 5.07 7.29
CA MET A 168 -2.54 6.23 6.40
C MET A 168 -1.30 6.21 5.49
N LEU A 169 -0.12 5.89 6.02
CA LEU A 169 1.12 5.84 5.23
C LEU A 169 1.11 4.69 4.22
N MET A 170 0.67 3.50 4.61
CA MET A 170 0.48 2.37 3.69
C MET A 170 -0.49 2.72 2.56
N ARG A 171 -1.62 3.36 2.87
CA ARG A 171 -2.60 3.81 1.86
C ARG A 171 -1.97 4.81 0.87
N ARG A 172 -1.18 5.77 1.37
CA ARG A 172 -0.47 6.74 0.53
C ARG A 172 0.59 6.08 -0.37
N ALA A 173 1.30 5.09 0.15
CA ALA A 173 2.28 4.30 -0.57
C ALA A 173 1.66 3.18 -1.44
N ARG A 174 0.32 3.06 -1.46
CA ARG A 174 -0.43 2.02 -2.18
C ARG A 174 -0.03 0.58 -1.78
N LEU A 175 0.39 0.40 -0.53
CA LEU A 175 0.76 -0.89 0.03
C LEU A 175 -0.47 -1.56 0.63
N VAL A 176 -0.73 -2.81 0.21
CA VAL A 176 -1.85 -3.62 0.68
C VAL A 176 -1.33 -4.98 1.11
N GLY A 177 -1.78 -5.47 2.25
CA GLY A 177 -1.43 -6.81 2.74
C GLY A 177 -2.23 -7.90 2.02
N ALA A 178 -1.77 -9.15 2.14
CA ALA A 178 -2.48 -10.29 1.57
C ALA A 178 -3.87 -10.45 2.22
N MET A 179 -4.92 -10.40 1.41
CA MET A 179 -6.30 -10.56 1.86
C MET A 179 -7.08 -11.36 0.81
N ARG A 180 -7.89 -12.32 1.27
CA ARG A 180 -8.92 -12.94 0.45
C ARG A 180 -10.22 -12.17 0.62
N ARG A 181 -10.94 -11.93 -0.48
CA ARG A 181 -12.33 -11.47 -0.37
C ARG A 181 -13.14 -12.56 0.35
N PRO A 182 -13.92 -12.24 1.40
CA PRO A 182 -14.76 -13.22 2.06
C PRO A 182 -15.72 -13.81 1.03
N ARG A 183 -15.64 -15.12 0.78
CA ARG A 183 -16.70 -15.84 0.07
C ARG A 183 -17.65 -16.34 1.14
N TRP A 184 -18.76 -15.65 1.33
CA TRP A 184 -19.82 -16.11 2.21
C TRP A 184 -20.49 -17.33 1.58
N LYS A 185 -20.35 -18.50 2.19
CA LYS A 185 -21.26 -19.63 1.99
C LYS A 185 -22.07 -19.78 3.27
N ARG A 186 -23.40 -19.78 3.17
CA ARG A 186 -24.27 -20.19 4.29
C ARG A 186 -24.10 -21.69 4.49
N THR A 187 -23.50 -22.09 5.59
CA THR A 187 -23.49 -23.49 6.04
C THR A 187 -24.76 -23.73 6.86
N LYS A 188 -25.50 -24.80 6.57
CA LYS A 188 -26.61 -25.25 7.43
C LYS A 188 -26.00 -25.93 8.67
N PRO A 189 -26.52 -25.72 9.88
CA PRO A 189 -26.03 -26.43 11.06
C PRO A 189 -26.42 -27.91 10.95
N ASP A 190 -25.46 -28.82 11.05
CA ASP A 190 -25.75 -30.22 11.35
C ASP A 190 -25.76 -30.40 12.87
N GLU A 191 -26.89 -30.84 13.40
CA GLU A 191 -27.04 -31.33 14.76
C GLU A 191 -26.55 -32.78 14.75
N ILE A 192 -25.33 -33.08 15.18
CA ILE A 192 -24.90 -34.34 15.80
C ILE A 192 -23.39 -34.25 16.02
N ALA A 193 -22.94 -34.17 17.28
CA ALA A 193 -21.95 -35.09 17.87
C ALA A 193 -21.44 -34.62 19.25
N LYS A 194 -21.08 -35.57 20.10
CA LYS A 194 -20.49 -35.36 21.44
C LYS A 194 -18.97 -35.23 21.31
N ASP A 195 -18.48 -34.00 21.54
CA ASP A 195 -17.08 -33.57 21.44
C ASP A 195 -16.30 -33.78 22.76
N LEU A 196 -15.11 -34.40 22.69
CA LEU A 196 -14.18 -34.61 23.81
C LEU A 196 -13.07 -33.53 23.91
N VAL A 197 -12.85 -32.73 22.87
CA VAL A 197 -11.96 -31.55 22.86
C VAL A 197 -12.70 -30.30 23.33
N LYS A 198 -14.05 -30.33 23.37
CA LYS A 198 -14.94 -29.23 23.77
C LYS A 198 -14.61 -27.91 23.06
N ARG A 199 -14.08 -27.98 21.83
CA ARG A 199 -13.59 -26.83 21.04
C ARG A 199 -12.58 -25.95 21.78
N ASP A 200 -11.87 -26.51 22.76
CA ASP A 200 -10.83 -25.81 23.49
C ASP A 200 -9.50 -25.87 22.74
N PHE A 201 -9.22 -24.79 22.03
CA PHE A 201 -7.98 -24.54 21.30
C PHE A 201 -6.91 -23.83 22.15
N THR A 202 -6.91 -24.08 23.45
CA THR A 202 -5.90 -23.60 24.38
C THR A 202 -5.10 -24.75 24.99
N ALA A 203 -3.89 -24.43 25.46
CA ALA A 203 -2.99 -25.31 26.15
C ALA A 203 -2.20 -24.48 27.18
N ALA A 204 -1.89 -25.06 28.34
CA ALA A 204 -1.18 -24.36 29.41
C ALA A 204 0.34 -24.25 29.18
N GLY A 205 0.88 -24.98 28.21
CA GLY A 205 2.29 -25.00 27.89
C GLY A 205 2.57 -25.79 26.61
N PRO A 206 3.82 -25.75 26.12
CA PRO A 206 4.21 -26.46 24.90
C PRO A 206 4.05 -27.97 25.06
N ASN A 207 3.81 -28.66 23.95
CA ASN A 207 3.68 -30.12 23.87
C ASN A 207 2.59 -30.72 24.76
N ARG A 208 1.53 -29.97 25.07
CA ARG A 208 0.35 -30.52 25.78
C ARG A 208 -0.72 -31.03 24.83
N LYS A 209 -0.95 -30.29 23.74
CA LYS A 209 -1.95 -30.60 22.72
C LYS A 209 -1.39 -30.25 21.35
N TRP A 210 -1.37 -31.24 20.48
CA TRP A 210 -1.03 -31.11 19.08
C TRP A 210 -2.27 -31.35 18.22
N LEU A 211 -2.40 -30.55 17.17
CA LEU A 211 -3.39 -30.77 16.12
C LEU A 211 -2.68 -31.25 14.87
N THR A 212 -3.30 -32.15 14.12
CA THR A 212 -2.79 -32.57 12.83
C THR A 212 -3.89 -32.57 11.78
N ASP A 213 -3.51 -32.20 10.56
CA ASP A 213 -4.39 -32.25 9.40
C ASP A 213 -3.59 -32.42 8.10
N ILE A 214 -4.25 -32.91 7.06
CA ILE A 214 -3.73 -33.11 5.71
C ILE A 214 -4.57 -32.32 4.73
N THR A 215 -3.92 -31.56 3.84
CA THR A 215 -4.60 -30.81 2.79
C THR A 215 -3.96 -31.08 1.42
N GLU A 216 -4.78 -31.10 0.38
CA GLU A 216 -4.36 -31.19 -1.01
C GLU A 216 -4.12 -29.82 -1.66
N HIS A 217 -3.12 -29.73 -2.52
CA HIS A 217 -2.73 -28.53 -3.23
C HIS A 217 -2.43 -28.86 -4.69
N ARG A 218 -2.94 -28.05 -5.62
CA ARG A 218 -2.85 -28.32 -7.07
C ARG A 218 -1.65 -27.62 -7.72
N THR A 219 -0.94 -28.36 -8.57
CA THR A 219 0.04 -27.84 -9.54
C THR A 219 -0.38 -28.25 -10.96
N ARG A 220 0.38 -27.86 -11.98
CA ARG A 220 0.12 -28.31 -13.36
C ARG A 220 0.50 -29.77 -13.60
N GLU A 221 1.42 -30.33 -12.81
CA GLU A 221 1.85 -31.74 -12.87
C GLU A 221 0.96 -32.68 -12.05
N GLY A 222 0.06 -32.13 -11.23
CA GLY A 222 -0.87 -32.89 -10.40
C GLY A 222 -0.96 -32.35 -8.99
N GLN A 223 -1.46 -33.16 -8.08
CA GLN A 223 -1.62 -32.76 -6.68
C GLN A 223 -0.35 -32.99 -5.88
N VAL A 224 -0.21 -32.18 -4.83
CA VAL A 224 0.74 -32.31 -3.72
C VAL A 224 -0.10 -32.31 -2.44
N TYR A 225 0.20 -33.21 -1.53
CA TYR A 225 -0.45 -33.35 -0.24
C TYR A 225 0.52 -32.94 0.84
N CYS A 226 0.06 -32.13 1.79
CA CYS A 226 0.86 -31.71 2.93
C CYS A 226 0.13 -32.07 4.23
N ALA A 227 0.80 -32.83 5.08
CA ALA A 227 0.37 -33.10 6.46
C ALA A 227 1.17 -32.21 7.41
N VAL A 228 0.50 -31.59 8.38
CA VAL A 228 1.12 -30.67 9.35
C VAL A 228 0.70 -31.08 10.76
N VAL A 229 1.65 -31.07 11.68
CA VAL A 229 1.44 -31.18 13.13
C VAL A 229 1.75 -29.82 13.76
N LEU A 230 0.75 -29.24 14.41
CA LEU A 230 0.77 -27.91 15.01
C LEU A 230 0.66 -28.02 16.53
N ASP A 231 1.56 -27.34 17.25
CA ASP A 231 1.43 -27.17 18.70
C ASP A 231 0.41 -26.08 19.02
N VAL A 232 -0.59 -26.40 19.86
CA VAL A 232 -1.70 -25.49 20.18
C VAL A 232 -1.25 -24.28 21.00
N TYR A 233 -0.26 -24.47 21.89
CA TYR A 233 0.19 -23.43 22.81
C TYR A 233 0.86 -22.26 22.08
N SER A 234 1.80 -22.57 21.20
CA SER A 234 2.58 -21.56 20.47
C SER A 234 2.14 -21.35 19.03
N ARG A 235 1.23 -22.19 18.52
CA ARG A 235 0.88 -22.27 17.09
C ARG A 235 2.08 -22.57 16.18
N ARG A 236 3.14 -23.16 16.74
CA ARG A 236 4.32 -23.57 15.99
C ARG A 236 4.01 -24.86 15.24
N VAL A 237 4.38 -24.91 13.97
CA VAL A 237 4.43 -26.18 13.23
C VAL A 237 5.64 -26.95 13.76
N VAL A 238 5.38 -28.12 14.33
CA VAL A 238 6.39 -28.96 14.99
C VAL A 238 6.82 -30.14 14.14
N GLY A 239 5.98 -30.55 13.19
CA GLY A 239 6.33 -31.53 12.18
C GLY A 239 5.45 -31.36 10.96
N TRP A 240 5.93 -31.80 9.81
CA TRP A 240 5.19 -31.77 8.57
C TRP A 240 5.76 -32.83 7.61
N SER A 241 4.99 -33.16 6.58
CA SER A 241 5.45 -34.02 5.50
C SER A 241 4.71 -33.65 4.21
N ILE A 242 5.37 -33.84 3.07
CA ILE A 242 4.85 -33.47 1.75
C ILE A 242 5.07 -34.65 0.80
N ASP A 243 4.03 -35.06 0.09
CA ASP A 243 4.09 -36.16 -0.88
C ASP A 243 3.09 -35.91 -2.03
N SER A 244 3.25 -36.66 -3.12
CA SER A 244 2.33 -36.72 -4.26
C SER A 244 1.05 -37.50 -3.98
N SER A 245 0.98 -38.27 -2.88
CA SER A 245 -0.16 -39.14 -2.54
C SER A 245 -0.57 -39.03 -1.07
N PRO A 246 -1.88 -39.08 -0.74
CA PRO A 246 -2.38 -38.94 0.64
C PRO A 246 -2.34 -40.26 1.40
N THR A 247 -1.14 -40.80 1.64
CA THR A 247 -0.94 -42.11 2.27
C THR A 247 -0.92 -42.03 3.80
N ALA A 248 -1.10 -43.17 4.48
CA ALA A 248 -0.83 -43.28 5.91
C ALA A 248 0.65 -42.96 6.24
N GLY A 249 1.57 -43.22 5.30
CA GLY A 249 2.99 -42.87 5.42
C GLY A 249 3.20 -41.36 5.57
N LEU A 250 2.50 -40.54 4.78
CA LEU A 250 2.59 -39.08 4.83
C LEU A 250 2.28 -38.53 6.23
N VAL A 251 1.15 -38.93 6.82
CA VAL A 251 0.75 -38.47 8.17
C VAL A 251 1.67 -39.04 9.26
N THR A 252 2.13 -40.29 9.08
CA THR A 252 3.05 -40.95 10.03
C THR A 252 4.45 -40.32 10.00
N ASN A 253 4.89 -39.81 8.85
CA ASN A 253 6.15 -39.10 8.69
C ASN A 253 6.10 -37.72 9.34
N ALA A 254 5.01 -36.97 9.14
CA ALA A 254 4.79 -35.68 9.79
C ALA A 254 4.79 -35.82 11.33
N LEU A 255 4.12 -36.87 11.84
CA LEU A 255 4.13 -37.21 13.26
C LEU A 255 5.53 -37.57 13.75
N GLY A 256 6.26 -38.39 13.00
CA GLY A 256 7.65 -38.74 13.30
C GLY A 256 8.53 -37.52 13.48
N MET A 257 8.50 -36.61 12.51
CA MET A 257 9.23 -35.34 12.57
C MET A 257 8.84 -34.51 13.81
N ALA A 258 7.55 -34.45 14.16
CA ALA A 258 7.09 -33.74 15.35
C ALA A 258 7.65 -34.32 16.65
N ILE A 259 7.65 -35.66 16.76
CA ILE A 259 8.20 -36.38 17.90
C ILE A 259 9.70 -36.12 18.01
N ASP A 260 10.45 -36.25 16.91
CA ASP A 260 11.90 -36.05 16.87
C ASP A 260 12.29 -34.61 17.24
N ASN A 261 11.51 -33.63 16.78
CA ASN A 261 11.76 -32.22 17.04
C ASN A 261 11.43 -31.79 18.48
N ARG A 262 10.56 -32.51 19.20
CA ARG A 262 9.98 -32.04 20.47
C ARG A 262 10.17 -32.97 21.65
N ALA A 263 10.45 -34.25 21.44
CA ALA A 263 10.50 -35.28 22.47
C ALA A 263 9.35 -35.12 23.50
N PRO A 264 8.08 -35.21 23.06
CA PRO A 264 6.93 -34.91 23.90
C PRO A 264 6.88 -35.82 25.14
N GLN A 265 6.40 -35.28 26.26
CA GLN A 265 6.18 -36.07 27.46
C GLN A 265 4.99 -37.03 27.26
N SER A 266 4.97 -38.13 28.00
CA SER A 266 3.79 -39.00 28.03
C SER A 266 2.54 -38.21 28.42
N GLY A 267 1.45 -38.42 27.67
CA GLY A 267 0.19 -37.73 27.89
C GLY A 267 -0.06 -36.53 26.96
N THR A 268 0.88 -36.17 26.07
CA THR A 268 0.60 -35.21 25.00
C THR A 268 -0.53 -35.71 24.12
N ILE A 269 -1.59 -34.90 23.98
CA ILE A 269 -2.73 -35.23 23.13
C ILE A 269 -2.37 -34.91 21.68
N ILE A 270 -2.57 -35.85 20.77
CA ILE A 270 -2.57 -35.57 19.33
C ILE A 270 -3.99 -35.72 18.78
N HIS A 271 -4.53 -34.64 18.26
CA HIS A 271 -5.89 -34.58 17.74
C HIS A 271 -5.90 -34.45 16.21
N SER A 272 -6.71 -35.28 15.55
CA SER A 272 -6.95 -35.21 14.11
C SER A 272 -8.45 -35.24 13.80
N ASP A 273 -8.83 -34.74 12.64
CA ASP A 273 -10.13 -35.07 12.06
C ASP A 273 -10.19 -36.56 11.64
N GLN A 274 -11.39 -37.07 11.37
CA GLN A 274 -11.62 -38.48 10.97
C GLN A 274 -11.18 -38.80 9.52
N GLY A 275 -9.97 -38.38 9.13
CA GLY A 275 -9.35 -38.83 7.90
C GLY A 275 -8.95 -40.31 7.99
N VAL A 276 -9.20 -41.07 6.91
CA VAL A 276 -8.89 -42.53 6.84
C VAL A 276 -7.40 -42.81 7.15
N GLN A 277 -6.52 -41.87 6.83
CA GLN A 277 -5.09 -41.94 7.10
C GLN A 277 -4.77 -41.91 8.60
N TYR A 278 -5.50 -41.11 9.37
CA TYR A 278 -5.31 -40.95 10.82
C TYR A 278 -5.87 -42.13 11.62
N GLY A 279 -6.89 -42.82 11.08
CA GLY A 279 -7.39 -44.09 11.61
C GLY A 279 -6.49 -45.30 11.32
N SER A 280 -5.40 -45.13 10.56
CA SER A 280 -4.51 -46.25 10.22
C SER A 280 -3.79 -46.81 11.44
N TRP A 281 -3.56 -48.13 11.43
CA TRP A 281 -2.83 -48.81 12.50
C TRP A 281 -1.43 -48.24 12.67
N ALA A 282 -0.73 -47.94 11.57
CA ALA A 282 0.63 -47.38 11.59
C ALA A 282 0.69 -46.03 12.34
N PHE A 283 -0.25 -45.13 12.05
CA PHE A 283 -0.32 -43.82 12.73
C PHE A 283 -0.65 -43.99 14.22
N THR A 284 -1.73 -44.73 14.53
CA THR A 284 -2.19 -44.92 15.90
C THR A 284 -1.15 -45.63 16.76
N LYS A 285 -0.48 -46.65 16.21
CA LYS A 285 0.60 -47.35 16.90
C LYS A 285 1.79 -46.44 17.15
N ARG A 286 2.29 -45.72 16.14
CA ARG A 286 3.43 -44.80 16.31
C ARG A 286 3.15 -43.74 17.38
N ALA A 287 1.94 -43.19 17.39
CA ALA A 287 1.52 -42.22 18.41
C ALA A 287 1.57 -42.82 19.82
N LYS A 288 0.96 -44.00 20.03
CA LYS A 288 0.95 -44.69 21.32
C LYS A 288 2.34 -45.11 21.78
N ASP A 289 3.15 -45.67 20.89
CA ASP A 289 4.53 -46.11 21.17
C ASP A 289 5.42 -44.93 21.58
N SER A 290 5.08 -43.70 21.16
CA SER A 290 5.78 -42.47 21.52
C SER A 290 5.16 -41.73 22.71
N GLY A 291 4.24 -42.36 23.45
CA GLY A 291 3.61 -41.80 24.65
C GLY A 291 2.53 -40.74 24.37
N LEU A 292 2.10 -40.56 23.11
CA LEU A 292 1.02 -39.67 22.75
C LEU A 292 -0.34 -40.33 23.01
N VAL A 293 -1.35 -39.50 23.26
CA VAL A 293 -2.74 -39.91 23.41
C VAL A 293 -3.51 -39.50 22.15
N PRO A 294 -3.81 -40.43 21.23
CA PRO A 294 -4.58 -40.11 20.03
C PRO A 294 -6.00 -39.72 20.41
N SER A 295 -6.46 -38.61 19.84
CA SER A 295 -7.83 -38.13 19.90
C SER A 295 -8.31 -37.92 18.47
N MET A 296 -9.54 -38.31 18.17
CA MET A 296 -10.16 -38.03 16.88
C MET A 296 -11.44 -37.22 17.09
N GLY A 297 -11.67 -36.24 16.20
CA GLY A 297 -12.90 -35.44 16.16
C GLY A 297 -14.12 -36.28 15.79
N SER A 298 -15.30 -35.66 15.85
CA SER A 298 -16.56 -36.31 15.47
C SER A 298 -16.76 -36.31 13.95
N VAL A 299 -17.52 -37.28 13.41
CA VAL A 299 -17.86 -37.29 11.97
C VAL A 299 -18.65 -36.01 11.64
N GLY A 300 -18.13 -35.20 10.72
CA GLY A 300 -18.88 -34.07 10.13
C GLY A 300 -18.86 -32.75 10.89
N ASP A 301 -18.10 -32.62 12.00
CA ASP A 301 -17.97 -31.34 12.71
C ASP A 301 -16.70 -30.59 12.29
N CYS A 302 -16.85 -29.56 11.44
CA CYS A 302 -15.74 -28.70 11.02
C CYS A 302 -15.15 -27.84 12.17
N TYR A 303 -15.83 -27.77 13.31
CA TYR A 303 -15.36 -26.97 14.45
C TYR A 303 -14.31 -27.68 15.30
N ASP A 304 -14.16 -29.02 15.18
CA ASP A 304 -13.22 -29.80 16.00
C ASP A 304 -11.74 -29.50 15.64
N ASN A 305 -11.49 -28.98 14.42
CA ASN A 305 -10.15 -28.65 13.93
C ASN A 305 -10.02 -27.21 13.39
N ALA A 306 -10.85 -26.30 13.89
CA ALA A 306 -10.92 -24.91 13.43
C ALA A 306 -9.57 -24.14 13.46
N MET A 307 -8.63 -24.53 14.33
CA MET A 307 -7.28 -23.94 14.34
C MET A 307 -6.47 -24.38 13.09
N MET A 308 -6.56 -25.64 12.67
CA MET A 308 -5.92 -26.11 11.44
C MET A 308 -6.60 -25.50 10.21
N GLU A 309 -7.93 -25.41 10.19
CA GLU A 309 -8.64 -24.71 9.11
C GLU A 309 -8.17 -23.26 8.97
N SER A 310 -8.03 -22.57 10.12
CA SER A 310 -7.51 -21.20 10.16
C SER A 310 -6.07 -21.12 9.66
N PHE A 311 -5.25 -22.11 9.97
CA PHE A 311 -3.87 -22.22 9.49
C PHE A 311 -3.83 -22.38 7.96
N TRP A 312 -4.56 -23.36 7.41
CA TRP A 312 -4.62 -23.61 5.97
C TRP A 312 -5.19 -22.42 5.20
N SER A 313 -6.24 -21.79 5.73
CA SER A 313 -6.81 -20.56 5.17
C SER A 313 -5.77 -19.43 5.07
N ARG A 314 -4.84 -19.33 6.04
CA ARG A 314 -3.76 -18.34 5.97
C ARG A 314 -2.67 -18.71 5.00
N MET A 315 -2.23 -19.96 4.97
CA MET A 315 -1.28 -20.42 3.95
C MET A 315 -1.85 -20.24 2.53
N GLN A 316 -3.14 -20.52 2.33
CA GLN A 316 -3.80 -20.32 1.05
C GLN A 316 -3.65 -18.88 0.56
N VAL A 317 -3.88 -17.89 1.43
CA VAL A 317 -3.85 -16.47 1.07
C VAL A 317 -2.43 -15.91 0.99
N GLU A 318 -1.56 -16.34 1.91
CA GLU A 318 -0.22 -15.79 2.07
C GLU A 318 0.82 -16.47 1.14
N LEU A 319 0.52 -17.66 0.62
CA LEU A 319 1.40 -18.44 -0.26
C LEU A 319 0.70 -18.89 -1.55
N LEU A 320 -0.35 -19.73 -1.42
CA LEU A 320 -0.83 -20.55 -2.54
C LEU A 320 -1.55 -19.74 -3.62
N ASP A 321 -2.40 -18.78 -3.23
CA ASP A 321 -3.18 -17.93 -4.14
C ASP A 321 -2.29 -16.91 -4.89
N ARG A 322 -1.06 -16.71 -4.43
CA ARG A 322 -0.15 -15.68 -4.94
C ARG A 322 0.64 -16.11 -6.16
N HIS A 323 0.78 -17.41 -6.39
CA HIS A 323 1.60 -17.97 -7.46
C HIS A 323 0.81 -18.98 -8.29
N ARG A 324 1.38 -19.36 -9.44
CA ARG A 324 0.89 -20.45 -10.27
C ARG A 324 1.96 -21.53 -10.28
N TRP A 325 1.69 -22.60 -9.56
CA TRP A 325 2.63 -23.70 -9.36
C TRP A 325 2.69 -24.59 -10.60
N ARG A 326 3.87 -24.70 -11.20
CA ARG A 326 4.08 -25.52 -12.38
C ARG A 326 4.36 -26.96 -11.97
N THR A 327 5.32 -27.15 -11.07
CA THR A 327 5.81 -28.48 -10.70
C THR A 327 5.48 -28.84 -9.26
N ARG A 328 5.44 -30.14 -8.96
CA ARG A 328 5.27 -30.62 -7.57
C ARG A 328 6.42 -30.18 -6.66
N VAL A 329 7.64 -30.21 -7.17
CA VAL A 329 8.86 -29.82 -6.42
C VAL A 329 8.86 -28.33 -6.08
N GLU A 330 8.47 -27.47 -7.02
CA GLU A 330 8.36 -26.02 -6.80
C GLU A 330 7.40 -25.71 -5.64
N LEU A 331 6.22 -26.33 -5.65
CA LEU A 331 5.24 -26.14 -4.59
C LEU A 331 5.72 -26.73 -3.26
N ALA A 332 6.33 -27.92 -3.27
CA ALA A 332 6.85 -28.54 -2.05
C ALA A 332 7.92 -27.66 -1.36
N ASN A 333 8.85 -27.11 -2.14
CA ASN A 333 9.86 -26.19 -1.62
C ASN A 333 9.25 -24.92 -1.04
N ALA A 334 8.23 -24.36 -1.71
CA ALA A 334 7.56 -23.16 -1.23
C ALA A 334 6.73 -23.40 0.04
N ILE A 335 6.11 -24.57 0.17
CA ILE A 335 5.43 -24.99 1.41
C ILE A 335 6.46 -25.15 2.53
N PHE A 336 7.57 -25.83 2.28
CA PHE A 336 8.67 -25.97 3.25
C PHE A 336 9.14 -24.60 3.77
N GLU A 337 9.49 -23.68 2.86
CA GLU A 337 9.94 -22.33 3.21
C GLU A 337 8.86 -21.60 4.02
N TYR A 338 7.60 -21.74 3.63
CA TYR A 338 6.48 -21.15 4.36
C TYR A 338 6.34 -21.70 5.78
N LEU A 339 6.49 -23.01 5.99
CA LEU A 339 6.35 -23.62 7.30
C LEU A 339 7.51 -23.24 8.23
N GLU A 340 8.75 -23.47 7.78
CA GLU A 340 9.94 -23.38 8.62
C GLU A 340 10.45 -21.96 8.82
N ILE A 341 10.42 -21.16 7.75
CA ILE A 341 11.01 -19.82 7.76
C ILE A 341 9.91 -18.80 8.05
N TRP A 342 8.86 -18.78 7.22
CA TRP A 342 7.84 -17.75 7.34
C TRP A 342 6.96 -17.94 8.59
N HIS A 343 6.18 -19.01 8.65
CA HIS A 343 5.17 -19.25 9.69
C HIS A 343 5.81 -19.35 11.08
N ASN A 344 6.81 -20.22 11.24
CA ASN A 344 7.41 -20.47 12.55
C ASN A 344 8.25 -19.29 13.08
N ARG A 345 9.07 -18.66 12.22
CA ARG A 345 10.11 -17.72 12.69
C ARG A 345 9.75 -16.24 12.49
N GLN A 346 9.04 -15.91 11.43
CA GLN A 346 8.87 -14.51 11.00
C GLN A 346 7.45 -13.98 11.15
N ARG A 347 6.44 -14.84 10.96
CA ARG A 347 5.04 -14.46 10.87
C ARG A 347 4.54 -13.92 12.21
N ARG A 348 3.97 -12.72 12.23
CA ARG A 348 3.36 -12.10 13.43
C ARG A 348 1.94 -12.62 13.65
N HIS A 349 1.66 -13.16 14.84
CA HIS A 349 0.35 -13.73 15.22
C HIS A 349 -0.39 -12.86 16.24
N SER A 350 -1.58 -12.36 15.90
CA SER A 350 -2.38 -11.53 16.82
C SER A 350 -2.78 -12.26 18.11
N SER A 351 -2.98 -13.58 18.04
CA SER A 351 -3.29 -14.41 19.20
C SER A 351 -2.10 -14.62 20.16
N LEU A 352 -0.87 -14.36 19.69
CA LEU A 352 0.36 -14.52 20.46
C LEU A 352 0.94 -13.16 20.85
N GLY A 353 0.08 -12.14 21.00
CA GLY A 353 0.54 -10.77 21.28
C GLY A 353 1.37 -10.16 20.14
N TRP A 354 1.20 -10.65 18.92
CA TRP A 354 2.00 -10.31 17.73
C TRP A 354 3.44 -10.85 17.76
N LEU A 355 3.77 -11.82 18.60
CA LEU A 355 5.01 -12.58 18.46
C LEU A 355 4.88 -13.62 17.33
N SER A 356 6.01 -14.05 16.77
CA SER A 356 6.07 -15.28 15.98
C SER A 356 5.98 -16.51 16.88
N PRO A 357 5.59 -17.69 16.36
CA PRO A 357 5.52 -18.91 17.17
C PRO A 357 6.81 -19.21 17.93
N VAL A 358 7.97 -19.06 17.29
CA VAL A 358 9.27 -19.26 17.92
C VAL A 358 9.59 -18.18 18.96
N GLU A 359 9.29 -16.90 18.68
CA GLU A 359 9.48 -15.82 19.65
C GLU A 359 8.60 -16.01 20.88
N TYR A 360 7.35 -16.44 20.70
CA TYR A 360 6.39 -16.68 21.78
C TYR A 360 6.86 -17.79 22.73
N GLU A 361 7.33 -18.92 22.20
CA GLU A 361 7.92 -19.99 23.02
C GLU A 361 9.14 -19.49 23.78
N LYS A 362 10.06 -18.78 23.12
CA LYS A 362 11.26 -18.24 23.79
C LYS A 362 10.90 -17.29 24.92
N ALA A 363 9.93 -16.41 24.70
CA ALA A 363 9.50 -15.44 25.70
C ALA A 363 8.82 -16.08 26.92
N THR A 364 8.19 -17.24 26.75
CA THR A 364 7.44 -17.92 27.82
C THR A 364 8.20 -19.05 28.50
N ILE A 365 9.30 -19.54 27.92
CA ILE A 365 10.20 -20.52 28.57
C ILE A 365 11.22 -19.81 29.47
N VAL A 366 11.54 -18.54 29.18
CA VAL A 366 12.51 -17.73 29.95
C VAL A 366 11.83 -16.94 31.08
N ALA A 367 10.50 -16.86 31.10
CA ALA A 367 9.69 -16.28 32.16
C ALA A 367 9.22 -17.39 33.13
#